data_AF-A0A7S3MRJ8-F1
#
_entry.id   AF-A0A7S3MRJ8-F1
#
_cell.length_a   1.000
_cell.length_b   1.000
_cell.length_c   1.000
_cell.angle_alpha   90.00
_cell.angle_beta   90.00
_cell.angle_gamma   90.00
#
_symmetry.space_group_name_H-M   'P 1'
#
loop_
_entity.id
_entity.type
_entity.pdbx_description
1 polymer ?
#
loop_
_entity_poly.entity_id
_entity_poly.type
_entity_poly.pdbx_seq_one_letter_code
_entity_poly.pdbx_strand_id
1 'polypeptide(L)'
;MKAFAAACMAASATAFDAIAVPDFVAGMIFGLTGDNHLTELEACYQGGSKVVTDSQVAVADFKAGQYFKGIEQAGVIWNEVGSAMTTCKGMDEDIAKIEAWAKIFTEPATLSKTVAKRWLFHGKEIRADIAKEETDWAAGSYFDAGKDVADALTLAVGPASSTEASNLSVKAPVEFLAGMLEGLLEENHLEEISLCVTDGEQLVDHVEELVKDVEAKHMIRAAKMAKTIKDELPTMLGACKSMGPEIKALESWATVFEHPKTISEDIAKSMLFHRKQILGDISAIKADWSAAEYYKAGQAAADILYTAVGPVQKPAYTYKMDLLAVPEVAAGFVYGMVGENNLTEMEACYASTSPLFTYLESALTSIESFHIVAALKDLEKFVYHFQLDVAPCTQMGDDIAAIEKWAAIFKSPSSLVSKATKHYLTHRKQIKQDIADIKADWAAKQYFGTGKVAADLLTTLVGPIEE
;
A
#
# COMPACT_ATOMS: atom_id res chain seq x y z
N MET A 1 -18.91 21.96 -3.69
CA MET A 1 -18.61 23.23 -4.37
C MET A 1 -19.41 24.43 -3.87
N LYS A 2 -20.77 24.52 -3.95
CA LYS A 2 -21.51 25.63 -3.29
C LYS A 2 -21.26 25.76 -1.78
N ALA A 3 -20.93 24.65 -1.10
CA ALA A 3 -20.50 24.64 0.30
C ALA A 3 -19.04 25.06 0.51
N PHE A 4 -18.12 24.78 -0.44
CA PHE A 4 -16.72 25.24 -0.35
C PHE A 4 -16.63 26.76 -0.55
N ALA A 5 -17.46 27.27 -1.45
CA ALA A 5 -17.77 28.69 -1.53
C ALA A 5 -18.22 29.23 -0.16
N ALA A 6 -19.02 28.46 0.58
CA ALA A 6 -19.67 28.84 1.84
C ALA A 6 -18.75 28.90 3.06
N ALA A 7 -17.75 28.02 3.19
CA ALA A 7 -16.70 28.24 4.18
C ALA A 7 -15.96 29.56 3.92
N CYS A 8 -15.58 29.81 2.67
CA CYS A 8 -14.99 31.11 2.33
C CYS A 8 -15.99 32.30 2.57
N MET A 9 -17.29 32.05 2.77
CA MET A 9 -18.35 33.08 2.91
C MET A 9 -18.54 33.64 4.32
N ALA A 10 -18.24 32.91 5.40
CA ALA A 10 -18.57 33.37 6.75
C ALA A 10 -17.82 34.64 7.18
N ALA A 11 -16.70 34.96 6.51
CA ALA A 11 -15.84 36.08 6.87
C ALA A 11 -16.28 37.48 6.41
N SER A 12 -17.21 37.60 5.45
CA SER A 12 -17.16 38.76 4.53
C SER A 12 -18.10 39.94 4.78
N ALA A 13 -18.95 39.97 5.83
CA ALA A 13 -20.05 40.95 5.90
C ALA A 13 -20.02 41.97 7.07
N THR A 14 -19.06 41.91 7.99
CA THR A 14 -18.89 42.91 9.06
C THR A 14 -17.44 43.36 9.16
N ALA A 15 -17.19 44.55 9.70
CA ALA A 15 -15.85 45.12 9.86
C ALA A 15 -14.86 44.06 10.37
N PHE A 16 -13.88 43.71 9.54
CA PHE A 16 -12.84 42.74 9.91
C PHE A 16 -12.12 43.25 11.15
N ASP A 17 -12.08 42.43 12.20
CA ASP A 17 -11.13 42.63 13.28
C ASP A 17 -9.73 42.59 12.66
N ALA A 18 -8.89 43.57 12.98
CA ALA A 18 -7.52 43.63 12.46
C ALA A 18 -6.71 42.39 12.85
N ILE A 19 -7.12 41.68 13.91
CA ILE A 19 -6.49 40.44 14.41
C ILE A 19 -7.02 39.19 13.67
N ALA A 20 -8.18 39.27 13.00
CA ALA A 20 -8.80 38.10 12.36
C ALA A 20 -7.95 37.49 11.23
N VAL A 21 -7.26 38.32 10.46
CA VAL A 21 -6.48 37.84 9.29
C VAL A 21 -5.18 37.15 9.73
N PRO A 22 -4.34 37.74 10.61
CA PRO A 22 -3.15 37.03 11.12
C PRO A 22 -3.49 35.71 11.81
N ASP A 23 -4.51 35.66 12.67
CA ASP A 23 -4.92 34.45 13.38
C ASP A 23 -5.38 33.34 12.44
N PHE A 24 -6.22 33.70 11.46
CA PHE A 24 -6.70 32.75 10.46
C PHE A 24 -5.55 32.19 9.61
N VAL A 25 -4.63 33.05 9.17
CA VAL A 25 -3.45 32.61 8.39
C VAL A 25 -2.56 31.71 9.24
N ALA A 26 -2.36 32.03 10.52
CA ALA A 26 -1.59 31.20 11.44
C ALA A 26 -2.22 29.81 11.63
N GLY A 27 -3.54 29.76 11.81
CA GLY A 27 -4.30 28.51 11.92
C GLY A 27 -4.19 27.64 10.66
N MET A 28 -4.28 28.28 9.49
CA MET A 28 -4.15 27.59 8.21
C MET A 28 -2.73 27.02 8.01
N ILE A 29 -1.69 27.81 8.31
CA ILE A 29 -0.29 27.33 8.23
C ILE A 29 -0.10 26.17 9.20
N PHE A 30 -0.61 26.28 10.43
CA PHE A 30 -0.56 25.20 11.42
C PHE A 30 -1.25 23.93 10.92
N GLY A 31 -2.43 24.03 10.33
CA GLY A 31 -3.11 22.86 9.77
C GLY A 31 -2.38 22.23 8.58
N LEU A 32 -1.72 23.03 7.73
CA LEU A 32 -0.99 22.52 6.57
C LEU A 32 0.38 21.93 6.90
N THR A 33 1.05 22.46 7.93
CA THR A 33 2.48 22.16 8.21
C THR A 33 2.71 21.51 9.57
N GLY A 34 1.81 21.71 10.53
CA GLY A 34 1.95 21.27 11.92
C GLY A 34 2.61 22.31 12.84
N ASP A 35 3.14 23.41 12.29
CA ASP A 35 3.89 24.42 13.04
C ASP A 35 3.05 25.70 13.25
N ASN A 36 2.95 26.15 14.51
CA ASN A 36 2.16 27.32 14.87
C ASN A 36 3.03 28.58 14.87
N HIS A 37 2.79 29.46 13.90
CA HIS A 37 3.53 30.71 13.69
C HIS A 37 2.73 31.97 14.03
N LEU A 38 1.79 31.86 14.97
CA LEU A 38 0.89 32.96 15.33
C LEU A 38 1.66 34.22 15.78
N THR A 39 2.64 34.05 16.68
CA THR A 39 3.42 35.18 17.21
C THR A 39 4.24 35.88 16.12
N GLU A 40 4.83 35.10 15.22
CA GLU A 40 5.58 35.59 14.07
C GLU A 40 4.67 36.40 13.14
N LEU A 41 3.50 35.85 12.79
CA LEU A 41 2.52 36.49 11.90
C LEU A 41 1.92 37.77 12.48
N GLU A 42 1.57 37.80 13.77
CA GLU A 42 1.09 39.02 14.44
C GLU A 42 2.14 40.15 14.38
N ALA A 43 3.44 39.81 14.44
CA ALA A 43 4.52 40.78 14.43
C ALA A 43 4.87 41.32 13.03
N CYS A 44 4.61 40.57 11.97
CA CYS A 44 5.09 40.89 10.61
C CYS A 44 4.00 41.10 9.55
N TYR A 45 2.80 40.54 9.72
CA TYR A 45 1.79 40.51 8.67
C TYR A 45 1.17 41.89 8.44
N GLN A 46 1.36 42.45 7.24
CA GLN A 46 0.86 43.79 6.88
C GLN A 46 -0.20 43.78 5.75
N GLY A 47 -0.73 42.60 5.39
CA GLY A 47 -1.40 42.34 4.10
C GLY A 47 -2.94 42.28 4.06
N GLY A 48 -3.67 42.64 5.13
CA GLY A 48 -5.06 42.19 5.29
C GLY A 48 -6.10 42.72 4.29
N SER A 49 -6.07 44.00 3.90
CA SER A 49 -7.21 44.60 3.19
C SER A 49 -7.40 44.08 1.75
N LYS A 50 -6.31 43.80 1.04
CA LYS A 50 -6.37 43.30 -0.33
C LYS A 50 -6.73 41.82 -0.36
N VAL A 51 -6.09 41.01 0.48
CA VAL A 51 -6.42 39.58 0.67
C VAL A 51 -7.89 39.40 1.00
N VAL A 52 -8.46 40.23 1.87
CA VAL A 52 -9.90 40.23 2.19
C VAL A 52 -10.74 40.55 0.96
N THR A 53 -10.41 41.62 0.24
CA THR A 53 -11.18 42.06 -0.94
C THR A 53 -11.16 40.99 -2.03
N ASP A 54 -9.99 40.42 -2.31
CA ASP A 54 -9.82 39.38 -3.31
C ASP A 54 -10.50 38.07 -2.89
N SER A 55 -10.48 37.72 -1.59
CA SER A 55 -11.26 36.59 -1.04
C SER A 55 -12.76 36.78 -1.25
N GLN A 56 -13.28 37.99 -1.06
CA GLN A 56 -14.68 38.30 -1.33
C GLN A 56 -15.03 38.09 -2.82
N VAL A 57 -14.13 38.42 -3.74
CA VAL A 57 -14.30 38.17 -5.17
C VAL A 57 -14.30 36.67 -5.48
N ALA A 58 -13.31 35.92 -4.97
CA ALA A 58 -13.22 34.46 -5.17
C ALA A 58 -14.50 33.76 -4.69
N VAL A 59 -14.99 34.18 -3.52
CA VAL A 59 -16.25 33.74 -2.94
C VAL A 59 -17.44 34.04 -3.83
N ALA A 60 -17.55 35.27 -4.33
CA ALA A 60 -18.65 35.68 -5.19
C ALA A 60 -18.67 34.83 -6.48
N ASP A 61 -17.50 34.53 -7.04
CA ASP A 61 -17.36 33.67 -8.20
C ASP A 61 -17.79 32.23 -7.89
N PHE A 62 -17.36 31.66 -6.76
CA PHE A 62 -17.82 30.33 -6.35
C PHE A 62 -19.34 30.27 -6.10
N LYS A 63 -19.94 31.29 -5.48
CA LYS A 63 -21.41 31.42 -5.31
C LYS A 63 -22.14 31.42 -6.65
N ALA A 64 -21.59 32.14 -7.62
CA ALA A 64 -22.14 32.25 -8.97
C ALA A 64 -21.91 30.97 -9.82
N GLY A 65 -21.25 29.95 -9.27
CA GLY A 65 -20.87 28.73 -10.00
C GLY A 65 -19.73 28.94 -11.00
N GLN A 66 -19.02 30.07 -10.90
CA GLN A 66 -17.87 30.41 -11.74
C GLN A 66 -16.58 29.83 -11.15
N TYR A 67 -16.55 28.49 -10.99
CA TYR A 67 -15.49 27.80 -10.23
C TYR A 67 -14.07 28.08 -10.73
N PHE A 68 -13.88 28.17 -12.05
CA PHE A 68 -12.57 28.50 -12.62
C PHE A 68 -12.08 29.89 -12.22
N LYS A 69 -12.96 30.90 -12.23
CA LYS A 69 -12.60 32.25 -11.77
C LYS A 69 -12.34 32.29 -10.28
N GLY A 70 -13.15 31.57 -9.49
CA GLY A 70 -12.91 31.43 -8.06
C GLY A 70 -11.55 30.81 -7.76
N ILE A 71 -11.12 29.79 -8.53
CA ILE A 71 -9.80 29.17 -8.44
C ILE A 71 -8.68 30.14 -8.87
N GLU A 72 -8.86 30.85 -10.00
CA GLU A 72 -7.91 31.87 -10.45
C GLU A 72 -7.71 32.95 -9.38
N GLN A 73 -8.81 33.42 -8.77
CA GLN A 73 -8.78 34.40 -7.71
C GLN A 73 -8.15 33.85 -6.42
N ALA A 74 -8.37 32.57 -6.08
CA ALA A 74 -7.65 31.89 -5.00
C ALA A 74 -6.13 31.87 -5.23
N GLY A 75 -5.70 31.65 -6.48
CA GLY A 75 -4.29 31.77 -6.87
C GLY A 75 -3.73 33.18 -6.71
N VAL A 76 -4.53 34.22 -7.00
CA VAL A 76 -4.14 35.63 -6.75
C VAL A 76 -3.98 35.89 -5.26
N ILE A 77 -4.95 35.48 -4.44
CA ILE A 77 -4.92 35.62 -2.98
C ILE A 77 -3.67 34.94 -2.41
N TRP A 78 -3.33 33.75 -2.89
CA TRP A 78 -2.14 33.02 -2.46
C TRP A 78 -0.85 33.83 -2.70
N ASN A 79 -0.69 34.41 -3.88
CA ASN A 79 0.47 35.23 -4.21
C ASN A 79 0.56 36.49 -3.33
N GLU A 80 -0.57 37.05 -2.93
CA GLU A 80 -0.65 38.21 -2.05
C GLU A 80 -0.29 37.87 -0.61
N VAL A 81 -0.77 36.72 -0.10
CA VAL A 81 -0.36 36.20 1.20
C VAL A 81 1.14 35.93 1.22
N GLY A 82 1.68 35.25 0.20
CA GLY A 82 3.12 35.02 0.06
C GLY A 82 3.92 36.33 0.09
N SER A 83 3.49 37.32 -0.69
CA SER A 83 4.12 38.65 -0.72
C SER A 83 4.07 39.36 0.65
N ALA A 84 2.94 39.27 1.35
CA ALA A 84 2.74 39.87 2.67
C ALA A 84 3.59 39.20 3.76
N MET A 85 3.98 37.93 3.57
CA MET A 85 4.79 37.17 4.52
C MET A 85 6.30 37.29 4.31
N THR A 86 6.77 37.96 3.24
CA THR A 86 8.21 38.09 2.94
C THR A 86 9.04 38.79 4.03
N THR A 87 8.40 39.49 4.96
CA THR A 87 9.05 40.16 6.10
C THR A 87 8.99 39.36 7.40
N CYS A 88 8.27 38.24 7.42
CA CYS A 88 8.11 37.34 8.55
C CYS A 88 9.36 36.47 8.70
N LYS A 89 9.99 36.48 9.88
CA LYS A 89 11.20 35.70 10.16
C LYS A 89 10.83 34.40 10.87
N GLY A 90 11.55 33.31 10.55
CA GLY A 90 11.41 32.03 11.25
C GLY A 90 10.39 31.07 10.64
N MET A 91 9.78 31.44 9.51
CA MET A 91 8.76 30.65 8.81
C MET A 91 9.21 30.14 7.44
N ASP A 92 10.49 30.36 7.07
CA ASP A 92 10.99 30.15 5.71
C ASP A 92 10.75 28.72 5.20
N GLU A 93 10.90 27.72 6.08
CA GLU A 93 10.69 26.32 5.73
C GLU A 93 9.21 26.02 5.42
N ASP A 94 8.30 26.49 6.25
CA ASP A 94 6.86 26.24 6.10
C ASP A 94 6.27 27.02 4.94
N ILE A 95 6.72 28.27 4.74
CA ILE A 95 6.38 29.04 3.54
C ILE A 95 6.84 28.29 2.29
N ALA A 96 8.06 27.74 2.26
CA ALA A 96 8.54 26.98 1.12
C ALA A 96 7.73 25.69 0.87
N LYS A 97 7.33 24.97 1.93
CA LYS A 97 6.43 23.80 1.81
C LYS A 97 5.09 24.18 1.19
N ILE A 98 4.47 25.26 1.69
CA ILE A 98 3.15 25.65 1.19
C ILE A 98 3.25 26.25 -0.23
N GLU A 99 4.31 26.99 -0.57
CA GLU A 99 4.57 27.42 -1.95
C GLU A 99 4.72 26.25 -2.91
N ALA A 100 5.41 25.18 -2.51
CA ALA A 100 5.54 23.98 -3.32
C ALA A 100 4.19 23.29 -3.52
N TRP A 101 3.41 23.15 -2.45
CA TRP A 101 2.03 22.61 -2.49
C TRP A 101 1.11 23.45 -3.38
N ALA A 102 1.19 24.78 -3.28
CA ALA A 102 0.30 25.70 -3.97
C ALA A 102 0.52 25.73 -5.50
N LYS A 103 1.58 25.11 -6.02
CA LYS A 103 1.82 25.01 -7.47
C LYS A 103 0.65 24.37 -8.21
N ILE A 104 -0.11 23.46 -7.58
CA ILE A 104 -1.30 22.84 -8.20
C ILE A 104 -2.37 23.87 -8.60
N PHE A 105 -2.45 25.02 -7.92
CA PHE A 105 -3.39 26.10 -8.28
C PHE A 105 -3.02 26.81 -9.58
N THR A 106 -1.79 26.63 -10.08
CA THR A 106 -1.38 27.10 -11.41
C THR A 106 -1.81 26.16 -12.55
N GLU A 107 -2.36 24.99 -12.20
CA GLU A 107 -2.83 23.96 -13.13
C GLU A 107 -4.35 23.71 -12.96
N PRO A 108 -5.23 24.63 -13.40
CA PRO A 108 -6.65 24.59 -13.07
C PRO A 108 -7.38 23.32 -13.54
N ALA A 109 -6.92 22.69 -14.64
CA ALA A 109 -7.44 21.42 -15.11
C ALA A 109 -7.08 20.26 -14.16
N THR A 110 -5.80 20.15 -13.79
CA THR A 110 -5.27 19.16 -12.84
C THR A 110 -5.94 19.32 -11.46
N LEU A 111 -6.02 20.57 -10.97
CA LEU A 111 -6.69 20.90 -9.71
C LEU A 111 -8.17 20.50 -9.76
N SER A 112 -8.88 20.84 -10.84
CA SER A 112 -10.31 20.50 -10.97
C SER A 112 -10.54 18.99 -10.95
N LYS A 113 -9.71 18.21 -11.64
CA LYS A 113 -9.76 16.74 -11.63
C LYS A 113 -9.52 16.20 -10.21
N THR A 114 -8.47 16.70 -9.56
CA THR A 114 -8.07 16.31 -8.19
C THR A 114 -9.18 16.58 -7.18
N VAL A 115 -9.72 17.81 -7.18
CA VAL A 115 -10.80 18.21 -6.29
C VAL A 115 -12.09 17.45 -6.59
N ALA A 116 -12.45 17.24 -7.85
CA ALA A 116 -13.65 16.47 -8.19
C ALA A 116 -13.57 15.03 -7.69
N LYS A 117 -12.41 14.38 -7.89
CA LYS A 117 -12.13 13.02 -7.39
C LYS A 117 -12.19 12.98 -5.87
N ARG A 118 -11.44 13.84 -5.19
CA ARG A 118 -11.40 13.86 -3.72
C ARG A 118 -12.73 14.28 -3.10
N TRP A 119 -13.50 15.17 -3.73
CA TRP A 119 -14.84 15.53 -3.28
C TRP A 119 -15.82 14.37 -3.38
N LEU A 120 -15.65 13.46 -4.35
CA LEU A 120 -16.49 12.26 -4.44
C LEU A 120 -16.34 11.37 -3.19
N PHE A 121 -15.11 11.23 -2.69
CA PHE A 121 -14.79 10.35 -1.57
C PHE A 121 -14.88 11.03 -0.19
N HIS A 122 -14.42 12.27 -0.10
CA HIS A 122 -14.32 13.02 1.15
C HIS A 122 -15.33 14.16 1.23
N GLY A 123 -16.31 14.21 0.31
CA GLY A 123 -17.21 15.35 0.22
C GLY A 123 -18.07 15.56 1.47
N LYS A 124 -18.28 14.52 2.30
CA LYS A 124 -19.02 14.65 3.57
C LYS A 124 -18.14 15.30 4.64
N GLU A 125 -16.90 14.86 4.76
CA GLU A 125 -15.87 15.37 5.68
C GLU A 125 -15.54 16.82 5.31
N ILE A 126 -15.24 17.08 4.03
CA ILE A 126 -15.00 18.44 3.52
C ILE A 126 -16.17 19.36 3.86
N ARG A 127 -17.43 18.89 3.73
CA ARG A 127 -18.62 19.68 4.12
C ARG A 127 -18.72 19.91 5.63
N ALA A 128 -18.25 18.97 6.44
CA ALA A 128 -18.24 19.10 7.89
C ALA A 128 -17.17 20.11 8.33
N ASP A 129 -15.96 20.04 7.77
CA ASP A 129 -14.87 20.98 8.05
C ASP A 129 -15.27 22.40 7.64
N ILE A 130 -15.90 22.55 6.47
CA ILE A 130 -16.51 23.81 6.02
C ILE A 130 -17.51 24.36 7.04
N ALA A 131 -18.42 23.53 7.55
CA ALA A 131 -19.43 23.98 8.51
C ALA A 131 -18.81 24.34 9.87
N LYS A 132 -17.72 23.67 10.24
CA LYS A 132 -16.97 23.93 11.45
C LYS A 132 -16.20 25.24 11.35
N GLU A 133 -15.55 25.50 10.22
CA GLU A 133 -14.93 26.78 9.89
C GLU A 133 -15.93 27.93 10.02
N GLU A 134 -17.13 27.82 9.43
CA GLU A 134 -18.16 28.87 9.51
C GLU A 134 -18.57 29.16 10.96
N THR A 135 -18.61 28.11 11.78
CA THR A 135 -18.95 28.18 13.21
C THR A 135 -17.84 28.84 14.03
N ASP A 136 -16.60 28.39 13.82
CA ASP A 136 -15.41 28.88 14.52
C ASP A 136 -15.14 30.35 14.14
N TRP A 137 -15.32 30.71 12.86
CA TRP A 137 -15.25 32.11 12.41
C TRP A 137 -16.29 32.99 13.09
N ALA A 138 -17.56 32.57 13.11
CA ALA A 138 -18.64 33.33 13.74
C ALA A 138 -18.46 33.50 15.26
N ALA A 139 -17.74 32.57 15.90
CA ALA A 139 -17.37 32.64 17.31
C ALA A 139 -16.16 33.54 17.59
N GLY A 140 -15.47 34.03 16.56
CA GLY A 140 -14.19 34.76 16.69
C GLY A 140 -12.98 33.85 16.93
N SER A 141 -13.13 32.53 16.76
CA SER A 141 -12.05 31.54 16.85
C SER A 141 -11.29 31.44 15.52
N TYR A 142 -10.68 32.55 15.10
CA TYR A 142 -10.09 32.66 13.75
C TYR A 142 -8.97 31.65 13.47
N PHE A 143 -8.16 31.32 14.48
CA PHE A 143 -7.14 30.27 14.36
C PHE A 143 -7.75 28.88 14.08
N ASP A 144 -8.80 28.49 14.80
CA ASP A 144 -9.47 27.21 14.58
C ASP A 144 -10.17 27.19 13.21
N ALA A 145 -10.78 28.31 12.80
CA ALA A 145 -11.32 28.45 11.45
C ALA A 145 -10.23 28.27 10.37
N GLY A 146 -9.05 28.86 10.56
CA GLY A 146 -7.90 28.66 9.67
C GLY A 146 -7.48 27.20 9.57
N LYS A 147 -7.46 26.49 10.71
CA LYS A 147 -7.13 25.05 10.77
C LYS A 147 -8.17 24.21 10.02
N ASP A 148 -9.45 24.49 10.20
CA ASP A 148 -10.52 23.76 9.50
C ASP A 148 -10.46 23.96 7.98
N VAL A 149 -10.04 25.15 7.51
CA VAL A 149 -9.75 25.36 6.08
C VAL A 149 -8.58 24.51 5.61
N ALA A 150 -7.50 24.42 6.39
CA ALA A 150 -6.36 23.58 6.05
C ALA A 150 -6.72 22.09 5.98
N ASP A 151 -7.57 21.61 6.90
CA ASP A 151 -8.08 20.24 6.89
C ASP A 151 -8.93 19.99 5.63
N ALA A 152 -9.86 20.90 5.31
CA ALA A 152 -10.68 20.81 4.11
C ALA A 152 -9.85 20.84 2.81
N LEU A 153 -8.81 21.68 2.75
CA LEU A 153 -7.88 21.77 1.62
C LEU A 153 -7.00 20.53 1.50
N THR A 154 -6.55 19.97 2.62
CA THR A 154 -5.78 18.72 2.63
C THR A 154 -6.61 17.55 2.11
N LEU A 155 -7.90 17.50 2.47
CA LEU A 155 -8.83 16.51 1.92
C LEU A 155 -9.10 16.75 0.42
N ALA A 156 -9.32 18.00 0.02
CA ALA A 156 -9.72 18.34 -1.35
C ALA A 156 -8.56 18.31 -2.36
N VAL A 157 -7.35 18.66 -1.94
CA VAL A 157 -6.18 18.90 -2.81
C VAL A 157 -5.04 17.94 -2.49
N GLY A 158 -4.81 17.63 -1.21
CA GLY A 158 -3.69 16.82 -0.73
C GLY A 158 -2.83 17.56 0.31
N PRO A 159 -2.01 16.84 1.09
CA PRO A 159 -1.20 17.42 2.17
C PRO A 159 -0.02 18.25 1.65
N ALA A 160 0.30 19.35 2.33
CA ALA A 160 1.38 20.28 1.95
C ALA A 160 2.80 19.75 2.24
N SER A 161 2.95 18.82 3.18
CA SER A 161 4.24 18.23 3.56
C SER A 161 4.77 17.17 2.58
N SER A 162 4.08 16.91 1.48
CA SER A 162 4.48 15.87 0.54
C SER A 162 5.52 16.39 -0.47
N THR A 163 6.80 16.30 -0.12
CA THR A 163 7.85 16.00 -1.13
C THR A 163 7.55 14.68 -1.88
N GLU A 164 6.56 13.92 -1.41
CA GLU A 164 5.91 12.77 -2.04
C GLU A 164 4.70 13.12 -2.94
N ALA A 165 4.49 14.38 -3.32
CA ALA A 165 3.39 14.77 -4.22
C ALA A 165 3.43 14.03 -5.59
N SER A 166 4.55 13.40 -5.94
CA SER A 166 4.66 12.50 -7.10
C SER A 166 4.25 11.04 -6.81
N ASN A 167 4.32 10.57 -5.56
CA ASN A 167 4.10 9.15 -5.19
C ASN A 167 2.79 8.89 -4.44
N LEU A 168 2.16 9.90 -3.82
CA LEU A 168 0.85 9.75 -3.18
C LEU A 168 -0.30 9.58 -4.17
N SER A 169 -0.18 10.15 -5.38
CA SER A 169 -1.14 9.94 -6.48
C SER A 169 -1.24 8.45 -6.87
N VAL A 170 -0.12 7.72 -6.80
CA VAL A 170 -0.05 6.32 -7.25
C VAL A 170 -0.20 5.30 -6.13
N LYS A 171 -0.11 5.68 -4.84
CA LYS A 171 -0.21 4.72 -3.72
C LYS A 171 -1.47 3.83 -3.81
N ALA A 172 -2.64 4.43 -3.96
CA ALA A 172 -3.90 3.68 -4.06
C ALA A 172 -3.93 2.75 -5.29
N PRO A 173 -3.63 3.23 -6.52
CA PRO A 173 -3.48 2.35 -7.68
C PRO A 173 -2.45 1.21 -7.49
N VAL A 174 -1.29 1.52 -6.92
CA VAL A 174 -0.17 0.58 -6.72
C VAL A 174 -0.55 -0.50 -5.71
N GLU A 175 -1.07 -0.11 -4.55
CA GLU A 175 -1.49 -1.07 -3.52
C GLU A 175 -2.66 -1.93 -4.01
N PHE A 176 -3.65 -1.33 -4.70
CA PHE A 176 -4.75 -2.08 -5.30
C PHE A 176 -4.24 -3.08 -6.35
N LEU A 177 -3.37 -2.64 -7.26
CA LEU A 177 -2.78 -3.51 -8.28
C LEU A 177 -1.97 -4.64 -7.65
N ALA A 178 -1.19 -4.35 -6.61
CA ALA A 178 -0.41 -5.35 -5.90
C ALA A 178 -1.27 -6.39 -5.19
N GLY A 179 -2.32 -5.96 -4.48
CA GLY A 179 -3.26 -6.90 -3.86
C GLY A 179 -4.04 -7.72 -4.88
N MET A 180 -4.38 -7.13 -6.03
CA MET A 180 -5.02 -7.86 -7.13
C MET A 180 -4.09 -8.90 -7.74
N LEU A 181 -2.82 -8.56 -7.97
CA LEU A 181 -1.84 -9.51 -8.50
C LEU A 181 -1.52 -10.61 -7.50
N GLU A 182 -1.42 -10.30 -6.21
CA GLU A 182 -1.28 -11.34 -5.17
C GLU A 182 -2.48 -12.28 -5.16
N GLY A 183 -3.72 -11.78 -5.22
CA GLY A 183 -4.88 -12.67 -5.24
C GLY A 183 -4.98 -13.53 -6.50
N LEU A 184 -4.47 -13.06 -7.64
CA LEU A 184 -4.51 -13.79 -8.92
C LEU A 184 -3.36 -14.79 -9.08
N LEU A 185 -2.16 -14.45 -8.60
CA LEU A 185 -0.93 -15.21 -8.80
C LEU A 185 -0.51 -15.98 -7.54
N GLU A 186 -1.08 -15.63 -6.38
CA GLU A 186 -0.71 -16.08 -5.03
C GLU A 186 0.72 -15.68 -4.62
N GLU A 187 1.25 -14.61 -5.21
CA GLU A 187 2.57 -14.05 -4.92
C GLU A 187 2.50 -12.55 -4.66
N ASN A 188 3.06 -12.09 -3.54
CA ASN A 188 3.03 -10.68 -3.17
C ASN A 188 4.21 -9.94 -3.82
N HIS A 189 3.90 -9.04 -4.76
CA HIS A 189 4.88 -8.20 -5.45
C HIS A 189 4.74 -6.71 -5.12
N LEU A 190 4.20 -6.36 -3.94
CA LEU A 190 3.96 -4.96 -3.60
C LEU A 190 5.22 -4.10 -3.68
N GLU A 191 6.34 -4.62 -3.19
CA GLU A 191 7.62 -3.89 -3.22
C GLU A 191 8.08 -3.64 -4.66
N GLU A 192 8.08 -4.67 -5.50
CA GLU A 192 8.45 -4.57 -6.91
C GLU A 192 7.54 -3.61 -7.67
N ILE A 193 6.22 -3.74 -7.51
CA ILE A 193 5.22 -2.89 -8.17
C ILE A 193 5.39 -1.42 -7.77
N SER A 194 5.64 -1.16 -6.49
CA SER A 194 5.85 0.20 -5.97
C SER A 194 7.10 0.88 -6.55
N LEU A 195 8.07 0.11 -7.02
CA LEU A 195 9.31 0.63 -7.63
C LEU A 195 9.17 0.89 -9.14
N CYS A 196 8.25 0.21 -9.82
CA CYS A 196 8.16 0.24 -11.28
C CYS A 196 6.90 0.92 -11.84
N VAL A 197 5.78 0.94 -11.10
CA VAL A 197 4.54 1.57 -11.58
C VAL A 197 4.56 3.06 -11.22
N THR A 198 4.69 3.90 -12.23
CA THR A 198 4.75 5.37 -12.08
C THR A 198 3.46 6.08 -12.48
N ASP A 199 2.52 5.38 -13.09
CA ASP A 199 1.19 5.90 -13.46
C ASP A 199 0.16 4.77 -13.34
N GLY A 200 -0.88 5.01 -12.56
CA GLY A 200 -1.98 4.07 -12.34
C GLY A 200 -3.32 4.77 -12.14
N GLU A 201 -3.42 6.08 -12.41
CA GLU A 201 -4.65 6.82 -12.13
C GLU A 201 -5.83 6.29 -12.95
N GLN A 202 -5.58 5.94 -14.22
CA GLN A 202 -6.60 5.41 -15.13
C GLN A 202 -7.13 4.05 -14.68
N LEU A 203 -6.27 3.21 -14.09
CA LEU A 203 -6.66 1.90 -13.58
C LEU A 203 -7.76 2.03 -12.52
N VAL A 204 -7.65 3.02 -11.63
CA VAL A 204 -8.65 3.27 -10.58
C VAL A 204 -9.99 3.66 -11.19
N ASP A 205 -9.99 4.59 -12.14
CA ASP A 205 -11.21 5.06 -12.79
C ASP A 205 -11.90 3.89 -13.54
N HIS A 206 -11.13 3.02 -14.20
CA HIS A 206 -11.63 1.83 -14.88
C HIS A 206 -12.16 0.75 -13.93
N VAL A 207 -11.50 0.51 -12.80
CA VAL A 207 -11.97 -0.41 -11.75
C VAL A 207 -13.29 0.08 -11.15
N GLU A 208 -13.42 1.39 -10.90
CA GLU A 208 -14.67 1.96 -10.42
C GLU A 208 -15.82 1.77 -11.41
N GLU A 209 -15.58 2.01 -12.70
CA GLU A 209 -16.58 1.82 -13.74
C GLU A 209 -16.96 0.34 -13.87
N LEU A 210 -15.98 -0.57 -13.79
CA LEU A 210 -16.20 -2.01 -13.75
C LEU A 210 -17.13 -2.40 -12.59
N VAL A 211 -16.84 -1.94 -11.37
CA VAL A 211 -17.67 -2.21 -10.18
C VAL A 211 -19.10 -1.69 -10.38
N LYS A 212 -19.26 -0.45 -10.85
CA LYS A 212 -20.58 0.15 -11.14
C LYS A 212 -21.37 -0.69 -12.14
N ASP A 213 -20.74 -1.18 -13.21
CA ASP A 213 -21.41 -2.01 -14.20
C ASP A 213 -21.77 -3.39 -13.68
N VAL A 214 -20.94 -4.03 -12.85
CA VAL A 214 -21.26 -5.33 -12.23
C VAL A 214 -22.47 -5.19 -11.29
N GLU A 215 -22.50 -4.16 -10.45
CA GLU A 215 -23.63 -3.91 -9.53
C GLU A 215 -24.95 -3.68 -10.26
N ALA A 216 -24.89 -2.91 -11.35
CA ALA A 216 -26.04 -2.62 -12.18
C ALA A 216 -26.38 -3.78 -13.15
N LYS A 217 -25.69 -4.92 -13.04
CA LYS A 217 -25.85 -6.14 -13.84
C LYS A 217 -25.60 -5.96 -15.34
N HIS A 218 -24.79 -4.98 -15.71
CA HIS A 218 -24.43 -4.68 -17.09
C HIS A 218 -23.22 -5.50 -17.54
N MET A 219 -23.33 -6.83 -17.53
CA MET A 219 -22.18 -7.74 -17.70
C MET A 219 -21.39 -7.55 -19.00
N ILE A 220 -22.05 -7.12 -20.08
CA ILE A 220 -21.37 -6.81 -21.35
C ILE A 220 -20.45 -5.59 -21.20
N ARG A 221 -20.88 -4.55 -20.47
CA ARG A 221 -20.03 -3.37 -20.25
C ARG A 221 -18.94 -3.64 -19.23
N ALA A 222 -19.26 -4.38 -18.16
CA ALA A 222 -18.26 -4.89 -17.23
C ALA A 222 -17.17 -5.70 -17.95
N ALA A 223 -17.52 -6.64 -18.83
CA ALA A 223 -16.54 -7.41 -19.60
C ALA A 223 -15.70 -6.53 -20.54
N LYS A 224 -16.28 -5.49 -21.15
CA LYS A 224 -15.52 -4.51 -21.95
C LYS A 224 -14.55 -3.70 -21.10
N MET A 225 -14.96 -3.28 -19.91
CA MET A 225 -14.09 -2.54 -19.00
C MET A 225 -12.95 -3.42 -18.47
N ALA A 226 -13.23 -4.68 -18.11
CA ALA A 226 -12.19 -5.64 -17.76
C ALA A 226 -11.18 -5.84 -18.90
N LYS A 227 -11.64 -5.84 -20.16
CA LYS A 227 -10.76 -5.84 -21.33
C LYS A 227 -9.89 -4.58 -21.42
N THR A 228 -10.45 -3.39 -21.16
CA THR A 228 -9.67 -2.13 -21.12
C THR A 228 -8.55 -2.22 -20.09
N ILE A 229 -8.88 -2.67 -18.87
CA ILE A 229 -7.90 -2.88 -17.78
C ILE A 229 -6.81 -3.87 -18.22
N LYS A 230 -7.21 -5.00 -18.84
CA LYS A 230 -6.28 -5.98 -19.41
C LYS A 230 -5.31 -5.37 -20.41
N ASP A 231 -5.78 -4.50 -21.30
CA ASP A 231 -4.95 -3.90 -22.34
C ASP A 231 -3.99 -2.83 -21.76
N GLU A 232 -4.28 -2.27 -20.59
CA GLU A 232 -3.44 -1.30 -19.87
C GLU A 232 -2.37 -1.95 -18.97
N LEU A 233 -2.69 -3.11 -18.39
CA LEU A 233 -1.81 -3.82 -17.44
C LEU A 233 -0.38 -4.04 -17.96
N PRO A 234 -0.15 -4.53 -19.19
CA PRO A 234 1.21 -4.68 -19.73
C PRO A 234 1.99 -3.36 -19.82
N THR A 235 1.30 -2.25 -20.08
CA THR A 235 1.94 -0.93 -20.14
C THR A 235 2.33 -0.45 -18.75
N MET A 236 1.44 -0.61 -17.76
CA MET A 236 1.72 -0.25 -16.36
C MET A 236 2.85 -1.11 -15.77
N LEU A 237 2.84 -2.41 -16.04
CA LEU A 237 3.79 -3.37 -15.49
C LEU A 237 5.05 -3.54 -16.34
N GLY A 238 5.14 -2.90 -17.51
CA GLY A 238 6.27 -3.08 -18.44
C GLY A 238 7.63 -2.68 -17.86
N ALA A 239 7.64 -1.80 -16.85
CA ALA A 239 8.84 -1.42 -16.11
C ALA A 239 9.23 -2.45 -15.01
N CYS A 240 8.32 -3.35 -14.62
CA CYS A 240 8.46 -4.32 -13.53
C CYS A 240 9.19 -5.59 -14.01
N LYS A 241 10.46 -5.45 -14.41
CA LYS A 241 11.24 -6.52 -15.05
C LYS A 241 11.38 -7.81 -14.22
N SER A 242 11.33 -7.70 -12.89
CA SER A 242 11.40 -8.84 -11.97
C SER A 242 10.17 -9.76 -12.06
N MET A 243 9.03 -9.25 -12.55
CA MET A 243 7.75 -9.98 -12.64
C MET A 243 7.50 -10.59 -14.03
N GLY A 244 8.56 -10.83 -14.81
CA GLY A 244 8.44 -11.21 -16.22
C GLY A 244 7.61 -12.48 -16.48
N PRO A 245 7.87 -13.61 -15.78
CA PRO A 245 7.06 -14.82 -15.92
C PRO A 245 5.60 -14.63 -15.50
N GLU A 246 5.36 -13.88 -14.43
CA GLU A 246 4.04 -13.67 -13.83
C GLU A 246 3.19 -12.75 -14.70
N ILE A 247 3.79 -11.68 -15.24
CA ILE A 247 3.15 -10.80 -16.23
C ILE A 247 2.75 -11.61 -17.47
N LYS A 248 3.59 -12.52 -17.96
CA LYS A 248 3.24 -13.38 -19.10
C LYS A 248 2.11 -14.36 -18.79
N ALA A 249 2.09 -14.92 -17.59
CA ALA A 249 1.00 -15.77 -17.14
C ALA A 249 -0.33 -14.99 -17.09
N LEU A 250 -0.29 -13.77 -16.57
CA LEU A 250 -1.43 -12.86 -16.55
C LEU A 250 -1.88 -12.48 -17.96
N GLU A 251 -0.96 -12.10 -18.86
CA GLU A 251 -1.25 -11.81 -20.27
C GLU A 251 -1.93 -12.99 -20.97
N SER A 252 -1.42 -14.20 -20.75
CA SER A 252 -1.99 -15.42 -21.31
C SER A 252 -3.39 -15.70 -20.76
N TRP A 253 -3.60 -15.58 -19.45
CA TRP A 253 -4.92 -15.72 -18.82
C TRP A 253 -5.90 -14.69 -19.35
N ALA A 254 -5.47 -13.43 -19.49
CA ALA A 254 -6.33 -12.32 -19.85
C ALA A 254 -6.79 -12.36 -21.33
N THR A 255 -6.30 -13.30 -22.14
CA THR A 255 -6.85 -13.59 -23.49
C THR A 255 -8.32 -14.03 -23.45
N VAL A 256 -8.83 -14.51 -22.31
CA VAL A 256 -10.27 -14.81 -22.12
C VAL A 256 -11.17 -13.59 -22.40
N PHE A 257 -10.66 -12.37 -22.16
CA PHE A 257 -11.40 -11.13 -22.41
C PHE A 257 -11.47 -10.73 -23.90
N GLU A 258 -10.75 -11.43 -24.78
CA GLU A 258 -10.82 -11.21 -26.24
C GLU A 258 -12.11 -11.76 -26.85
N HIS A 259 -12.84 -12.60 -26.10
CA HIS A 259 -14.11 -13.21 -26.47
C HIS A 259 -15.25 -12.72 -25.57
N PRO A 260 -15.72 -11.46 -25.72
CA PRO A 260 -16.65 -10.80 -24.79
C PRO A 260 -17.98 -11.54 -24.60
N LYS A 261 -18.40 -12.35 -25.59
CA LYS A 261 -19.59 -13.18 -25.47
C LYS A 261 -19.36 -14.35 -24.52
N THR A 262 -18.29 -15.13 -24.72
CA THR A 262 -17.94 -16.28 -23.89
C THR A 262 -17.75 -15.86 -22.43
N ILE A 263 -16.95 -14.82 -22.19
CA ILE A 263 -16.72 -14.31 -20.83
C ILE A 263 -18.02 -13.81 -20.18
N SER A 264 -18.95 -13.23 -20.94
CA SER A 264 -20.24 -12.80 -20.39
C SER A 264 -21.12 -13.99 -19.99
N GLU A 265 -21.04 -15.12 -20.70
CA GLU A 265 -21.73 -16.36 -20.36
C GLU A 265 -21.11 -16.98 -19.09
N ASP A 266 -19.79 -16.97 -18.97
CA ASP A 266 -19.05 -17.43 -17.78
C ASP A 266 -19.38 -16.57 -16.56
N ILE A 267 -19.31 -15.24 -16.67
CA ILE A 267 -19.69 -14.31 -15.60
C ILE A 267 -21.15 -14.51 -15.20
N ALA A 268 -22.07 -14.67 -16.17
CA ALA A 268 -23.48 -14.90 -15.88
C ALA A 268 -23.70 -16.22 -15.13
N LYS A 269 -22.99 -17.28 -15.51
CA LYS A 269 -23.00 -18.58 -14.84
C LYS A 269 -22.43 -18.47 -13.42
N SER A 270 -21.29 -17.80 -13.25
CA SER A 270 -20.69 -17.58 -11.94
C SER A 270 -21.57 -16.71 -11.04
N MET A 271 -22.24 -15.70 -11.59
CA MET A 271 -23.25 -14.92 -10.87
C MET A 271 -24.50 -15.72 -10.51
N LEU A 272 -24.79 -16.84 -11.18
CA LEU A 272 -25.88 -17.75 -10.80
C LEU A 272 -25.49 -18.61 -9.59
N PHE A 273 -24.25 -19.12 -9.57
CA PHE A 273 -23.80 -20.08 -8.54
C PHE A 273 -23.08 -19.43 -7.36
N HIS A 274 -22.38 -18.33 -7.58
CA HIS A 274 -21.49 -17.64 -6.63
C HIS A 274 -21.94 -16.21 -6.31
N ARG A 275 -23.21 -15.86 -6.61
CA ARG A 275 -23.77 -14.51 -6.40
C ARG A 275 -23.42 -13.90 -5.05
N LYS A 276 -23.56 -14.69 -3.97
CA LYS A 276 -23.37 -14.21 -2.60
C LYS A 276 -21.91 -13.84 -2.33
N GLN A 277 -20.97 -14.64 -2.82
CA GLN A 277 -19.53 -14.37 -2.70
C GLN A 277 -19.17 -13.12 -3.49
N ILE A 278 -19.49 -13.08 -4.78
CA ILE A 278 -19.19 -11.92 -5.66
C ILE A 278 -19.79 -10.62 -5.11
N LEU A 279 -21.04 -10.62 -4.62
CA LEU A 279 -21.63 -9.42 -4.00
C LEU A 279 -20.98 -9.07 -2.65
N GLY A 280 -20.49 -10.07 -1.92
CA GLY A 280 -19.70 -9.87 -0.70
C GLY A 280 -18.38 -9.17 -1.01
N ASP A 281 -17.65 -9.63 -2.02
CA ASP A 281 -16.36 -9.06 -2.41
C ASP A 281 -16.52 -7.64 -2.98
N ILE A 282 -17.58 -7.37 -3.74
CA ILE A 282 -17.92 -6.00 -4.17
C ILE A 282 -18.14 -5.08 -2.97
N SER A 283 -18.82 -5.57 -1.92
CA SER A 283 -18.99 -4.81 -0.69
C SER A 283 -17.67 -4.61 0.04
N ALA A 284 -16.78 -5.61 0.04
CA ALA A 284 -15.45 -5.53 0.64
C ALA A 284 -14.59 -4.49 -0.08
N ILE A 285 -14.52 -4.53 -1.42
CA ILE A 285 -13.84 -3.52 -2.24
C ILE A 285 -14.27 -2.11 -1.84
N LYS A 286 -15.56 -1.85 -1.72
CA LYS A 286 -16.08 -0.52 -1.33
C LYS A 286 -15.69 -0.12 0.08
N ALA A 287 -15.82 -1.04 1.03
CA ALA A 287 -15.50 -0.79 2.43
C ALA A 287 -14.00 -0.54 2.60
N ASP A 288 -13.16 -1.44 2.08
CA ASP A 288 -11.71 -1.39 2.16
C ASP A 288 -11.17 -0.16 1.43
N TRP A 289 -11.71 0.16 0.24
CA TRP A 289 -11.34 1.37 -0.49
C TRP A 289 -11.68 2.65 0.30
N SER A 290 -12.87 2.71 0.90
CA SER A 290 -13.29 3.86 1.71
C SER A 290 -12.46 3.99 3.01
N ALA A 291 -11.94 2.87 3.50
CA ALA A 291 -11.04 2.81 4.66
C ALA A 291 -9.55 3.00 4.28
N ALA A 292 -9.25 3.29 3.01
CA ALA A 292 -7.88 3.35 2.47
C ALA A 292 -7.06 2.05 2.64
N GLU A 293 -7.71 0.90 2.73
CA GLU A 293 -7.11 -0.43 2.71
C GLU A 293 -7.03 -0.95 1.26
N TYR A 294 -6.39 -0.19 0.37
CA TYR A 294 -6.40 -0.42 -1.09
C TYR A 294 -5.89 -1.80 -1.49
N TYR A 295 -4.88 -2.32 -0.77
CA TYR A 295 -4.36 -3.66 -0.98
C TYR A 295 -5.42 -4.76 -0.80
N LYS A 296 -6.21 -4.69 0.28
CA LYS A 296 -7.30 -5.65 0.52
C LYS A 296 -8.41 -5.50 -0.51
N ALA A 297 -8.72 -4.27 -0.91
CA ALA A 297 -9.63 -4.03 -2.03
C ALA A 297 -9.13 -4.70 -3.33
N GLY A 298 -7.82 -4.67 -3.58
CA GLY A 298 -7.18 -5.40 -4.66
C GLY A 298 -7.38 -6.92 -4.56
N GLN A 299 -7.12 -7.50 -3.39
CA GLN A 299 -7.32 -8.94 -3.13
C GLN A 299 -8.78 -9.37 -3.35
N ALA A 300 -9.74 -8.56 -2.89
CA ALA A 300 -11.17 -8.83 -3.12
C ALA A 300 -11.52 -8.74 -4.61
N ALA A 301 -10.92 -7.82 -5.37
CA ALA A 301 -11.09 -7.77 -6.82
C ALA A 301 -10.52 -9.01 -7.52
N ALA A 302 -9.39 -9.52 -7.05
CA ALA A 302 -8.84 -10.78 -7.54
C ALA A 302 -9.74 -11.99 -7.24
N ASP A 303 -10.35 -12.07 -6.05
CA ASP A 303 -11.30 -13.16 -5.74
C ASP A 303 -12.53 -13.13 -6.65
N ILE A 304 -13.03 -11.93 -7.00
CA ILE A 304 -14.09 -11.78 -8.02
C ILE A 304 -13.61 -12.33 -9.36
N LEU A 305 -12.43 -11.94 -9.83
CA LEU A 305 -11.89 -12.41 -11.12
C LEU A 305 -11.68 -13.93 -11.11
N TYR A 306 -11.11 -14.48 -10.06
CA TYR A 306 -10.94 -15.92 -9.86
C TYR A 306 -12.29 -16.64 -9.90
N THR A 307 -13.28 -16.16 -9.15
CA THR A 307 -14.60 -16.78 -9.05
C THR A 307 -15.42 -16.62 -10.34
N ALA A 308 -15.31 -15.47 -11.01
CA ALA A 308 -16.11 -15.16 -12.18
C ALA A 308 -15.53 -15.75 -13.48
N VAL A 309 -14.20 -15.78 -13.60
CA VAL A 309 -13.48 -16.09 -14.84
C VAL A 309 -12.66 -17.38 -14.72
N GLY A 310 -12.09 -17.64 -13.54
CA GLY A 310 -11.23 -18.78 -13.27
C GLY A 310 -9.79 -18.37 -12.95
N PRO A 311 -8.97 -19.33 -12.46
CA PRO A 311 -7.60 -19.09 -12.02
C PRO A 311 -6.67 -18.66 -13.15
N VAL A 312 -5.67 -17.85 -12.81
CA VAL A 312 -4.48 -17.66 -13.65
C VAL A 312 -3.67 -18.97 -13.60
N GLN A 313 -3.28 -19.50 -14.76
CA GLN A 313 -2.32 -20.59 -14.78
C GLN A 313 -0.98 -20.04 -14.33
N LYS A 314 -0.56 -20.44 -13.12
CA LYS A 314 0.75 -20.07 -12.59
C LYS A 314 1.83 -20.42 -13.62
N PRO A 315 2.83 -19.53 -13.82
CA PRO A 315 3.93 -19.88 -14.69
C PRO A 315 4.51 -21.20 -14.20
N ALA A 316 4.66 -22.16 -15.12
CA ALA A 316 5.43 -23.35 -14.85
C ALA A 316 6.87 -22.87 -14.68
N TYR A 317 7.25 -22.52 -13.44
CA TYR A 317 8.63 -22.34 -13.11
C TYR A 317 9.27 -23.70 -13.34
N THR A 318 9.89 -23.85 -14.52
CA THR A 318 10.97 -24.80 -14.71
C THR A 318 12.12 -24.22 -13.93
N TYR A 319 11.99 -24.23 -12.60
CA TYR A 319 13.13 -24.24 -11.75
C TYR A 319 13.94 -25.42 -12.25
N LYS A 320 15.02 -25.14 -12.98
CA LYS A 320 16.21 -25.98 -12.93
C LYS A 320 16.76 -25.84 -11.51
N MET A 321 15.96 -26.22 -10.52
CA MET A 321 16.46 -26.62 -9.23
C MET A 321 17.42 -27.75 -9.58
N ASP A 322 18.64 -27.62 -9.09
CA ASP A 322 19.50 -28.77 -9.02
C ASP A 322 18.70 -29.88 -8.34
N LEU A 323 18.58 -31.05 -8.96
CA LEU A 323 17.73 -32.13 -8.43
C LEU A 323 18.14 -32.48 -6.99
N LEU A 324 19.40 -32.20 -6.65
CA LEU A 324 20.00 -32.41 -5.34
C LEU A 324 19.88 -31.20 -4.40
N ALA A 325 19.42 -30.03 -4.84
CA ALA A 325 19.38 -28.83 -4.00
C ALA A 325 18.52 -29.03 -2.74
N VAL A 326 17.31 -29.58 -2.88
CA VAL A 326 16.40 -29.74 -1.74
C VAL A 326 16.88 -30.85 -0.79
N PRO A 327 17.24 -32.07 -1.26
CA PRO A 327 17.83 -33.09 -0.39
C PRO A 327 19.11 -32.62 0.32
N GLU A 328 19.99 -31.88 -0.35
CA GLU A 328 21.22 -31.36 0.26
C GLU A 328 20.92 -30.29 1.31
N VAL A 329 19.99 -29.36 1.07
CA VAL A 329 19.54 -28.40 2.09
C VAL A 329 18.95 -29.14 3.30
N ALA A 330 18.08 -30.13 3.07
CA ALA A 330 17.46 -30.90 4.15
C ALA A 330 18.51 -31.67 4.97
N ALA A 331 19.46 -32.33 4.32
CA ALA A 331 20.56 -33.03 4.98
C ALA A 331 21.47 -32.08 5.78
N GLY A 332 21.81 -30.92 5.20
CA GLY A 332 22.57 -29.87 5.87
C GLY A 332 21.85 -29.33 7.10
N PHE A 333 20.52 -29.15 7.00
CA PHE A 333 19.68 -28.71 8.10
C PHE A 333 19.65 -29.73 9.24
N VAL A 334 19.45 -31.02 8.93
CA VAL A 334 19.56 -32.09 9.94
C VAL A 334 20.93 -32.04 10.60
N TYR A 335 22.00 -31.99 9.81
CA TYR A 335 23.37 -31.94 10.31
C TYR A 335 23.61 -30.76 11.24
N GLY A 336 23.11 -29.56 10.91
CA GLY A 336 23.24 -28.40 11.80
C GLY A 336 22.39 -28.51 13.07
N MET A 337 21.26 -29.21 13.03
CA MET A 337 20.37 -29.37 14.19
C MET A 337 20.83 -30.48 15.15
N VAL A 338 21.33 -31.62 14.65
CA VAL A 338 21.63 -32.82 15.45
C VAL A 338 23.10 -33.25 15.41
N GLY A 339 23.90 -32.71 14.48
CA GLY A 339 25.33 -33.01 14.35
C GLY A 339 25.68 -34.23 13.49
N GLU A 340 24.69 -35.00 13.02
CA GLU A 340 24.90 -36.19 12.19
C GLU A 340 24.65 -35.92 10.70
N ASN A 341 25.61 -36.29 9.85
CA ASN A 341 25.49 -36.07 8.41
C ASN A 341 24.77 -37.25 7.76
N ASN A 342 23.49 -37.06 7.49
CA ASN A 342 22.61 -38.07 6.92
C ASN A 342 22.32 -37.83 5.42
N LEU A 343 23.29 -37.28 4.67
CA LEU A 343 23.07 -36.92 3.27
C LEU A 343 22.72 -38.15 2.41
N THR A 344 23.41 -39.27 2.59
CA THR A 344 23.15 -40.49 1.80
C THR A 344 21.77 -41.07 2.09
N GLU A 345 21.36 -41.05 3.35
CA GLU A 345 20.04 -41.47 3.80
C GLU A 345 18.98 -40.57 3.18
N MET A 346 19.13 -39.24 3.30
CA MET A 346 18.26 -38.23 2.69
C MET A 346 18.11 -38.45 1.18
N GLU A 347 19.20 -38.52 0.42
CA GLU A 347 19.13 -38.74 -1.04
C GLU A 347 18.33 -40.00 -1.43
N ALA A 348 18.32 -41.03 -0.58
CA ALA A 348 17.63 -42.29 -0.84
C ALA A 348 16.13 -42.25 -0.50
N CYS A 349 15.68 -41.42 0.44
CA CYS A 349 14.31 -41.43 0.97
C CYS A 349 13.54 -40.13 0.75
N TYR A 350 14.23 -39.04 0.41
CA TYR A 350 13.63 -37.71 0.35
C TYR A 350 12.65 -37.62 -0.82
N ALA A 351 11.35 -37.57 -0.50
CA ALA A 351 10.28 -37.71 -1.48
C ALA A 351 9.81 -36.37 -2.09
N SER A 352 10.63 -35.32 -2.00
CA SER A 352 10.28 -33.90 -2.21
C SER A 352 9.25 -33.64 -3.29
N THR A 353 8.18 -32.96 -2.91
CA THR A 353 7.33 -32.17 -3.82
C THR A 353 7.14 -30.73 -3.33
N SER A 354 7.67 -30.41 -2.14
CA SER A 354 7.40 -29.16 -1.43
C SER A 354 8.51 -28.11 -1.69
N PRO A 355 8.16 -26.83 -1.85
CA PRO A 355 9.13 -25.76 -2.10
C PRO A 355 9.76 -25.27 -0.79
N LEU A 356 10.50 -26.12 -0.08
CA LEU A 356 11.13 -25.80 1.21
C LEU A 356 11.97 -24.52 1.17
N PHE A 357 12.75 -24.34 0.12
CA PHE A 357 13.58 -23.15 -0.01
C PHE A 357 12.75 -21.86 -0.11
N THR A 358 11.55 -21.90 -0.69
CA THR A 358 10.66 -20.73 -0.77
C THR A 358 10.21 -20.26 0.61
N TYR A 359 9.90 -21.19 1.52
CA TYR A 359 9.57 -20.84 2.90
C TYR A 359 10.79 -20.32 3.66
N LEU A 360 11.96 -20.92 3.46
CA LEU A 360 13.20 -20.43 4.03
C LEU A 360 13.50 -19.01 3.55
N GLU A 361 13.48 -18.76 2.24
CA GLU A 361 13.73 -17.45 1.63
C GLU A 361 12.76 -16.38 2.14
N SER A 362 11.45 -16.69 2.19
CA SER A 362 10.43 -15.77 2.72
C SER A 362 10.69 -15.41 4.19
N ALA A 363 11.11 -16.41 5.00
CA ALA A 363 11.49 -16.17 6.38
C ALA A 363 12.73 -15.27 6.50
N LEU A 364 13.77 -15.49 5.68
CA LEU A 364 14.99 -14.67 5.68
C LEU A 364 14.68 -13.20 5.39
N THR A 365 13.88 -12.95 4.34
CA THR A 365 13.43 -11.60 3.96
C THR A 365 12.66 -10.93 5.09
N SER A 366 11.76 -11.68 5.74
CA SER A 366 11.03 -11.17 6.91
C SER A 366 11.95 -10.84 8.09
N ILE A 367 13.00 -11.63 8.33
CA ILE A 367 13.98 -11.35 9.41
C ILE A 367 14.82 -10.10 9.09
N GLU A 368 15.22 -9.90 7.84
CA GLU A 368 15.97 -8.71 7.40
C GLU A 368 15.17 -7.42 7.62
N SER A 369 13.87 -7.46 7.30
CA SER A 369 12.92 -6.36 7.49
C SER A 369 12.37 -6.26 8.92
N PHE A 370 12.87 -7.07 9.86
CA PHE A 370 12.42 -7.11 11.26
C PHE A 370 10.93 -7.47 11.46
N HIS A 371 10.32 -8.17 10.49
CA HIS A 371 8.97 -8.71 10.53
C HIS A 371 8.95 -10.09 11.22
N ILE A 372 9.34 -10.14 12.50
CA ILE A 372 9.56 -11.40 13.26
C ILE A 372 8.33 -12.33 13.26
N VAL A 373 7.10 -11.80 13.30
CA VAL A 373 5.88 -12.63 13.28
C VAL A 373 5.69 -13.32 11.93
N ALA A 374 5.95 -12.61 10.82
CA ALA A 374 5.88 -13.20 9.48
C ALA A 374 6.97 -14.26 9.31
N ALA A 375 8.21 -13.94 9.72
CA ALA A 375 9.33 -14.87 9.69
C ALA A 375 9.03 -16.18 10.42
N LEU A 376 8.45 -16.12 11.64
CA LEU A 376 8.12 -17.32 12.39
C LEU A 376 7.03 -18.17 11.74
N LYS A 377 6.08 -17.56 11.03
CA LYS A 377 5.06 -18.30 10.26
C LYS A 377 5.68 -19.04 9.07
N ASP A 378 6.63 -18.43 8.37
CA ASP A 378 7.28 -19.09 7.25
C ASP A 378 8.28 -20.16 7.72
N LEU A 379 8.95 -19.95 8.86
CA LEU A 379 9.73 -21.00 9.52
C LEU A 379 8.86 -22.17 10.00
N GLU A 380 7.66 -21.93 10.53
CA GLU A 380 6.71 -22.99 10.88
C GLU A 380 6.34 -23.83 9.65
N LYS A 381 6.04 -23.18 8.51
CA LYS A 381 5.78 -23.88 7.24
C LYS A 381 7.01 -24.66 6.77
N PHE A 382 8.20 -24.06 6.84
CA PHE A 382 9.45 -24.72 6.50
C PHE A 382 9.61 -26.02 7.30
N VAL A 383 9.50 -25.95 8.64
CA VAL A 383 9.67 -27.13 9.50
C VAL A 383 8.57 -28.17 9.28
N TYR A 384 7.32 -27.74 9.09
CA TYR A 384 6.20 -28.64 8.80
C TYR A 384 6.41 -29.41 7.49
N HIS A 385 6.77 -28.72 6.41
CA HIS A 385 7.03 -29.37 5.12
C HIS A 385 8.29 -30.23 5.14
N PHE A 386 9.32 -29.81 5.88
CA PHE A 386 10.50 -30.63 6.13
C PHE A 386 10.10 -31.97 6.76
N GLN A 387 9.29 -31.97 7.82
CA GLN A 387 8.82 -33.20 8.48
C GLN A 387 8.07 -34.13 7.53
N LEU A 388 7.22 -33.59 6.66
CA LEU A 388 6.51 -34.39 5.67
C LEU A 388 7.45 -35.02 4.64
N ASP A 389 8.42 -34.25 4.15
CA ASP A 389 9.35 -34.70 3.11
C ASP A 389 10.33 -35.76 3.63
N VAL A 390 10.66 -35.72 4.94
CA VAL A 390 11.59 -36.67 5.59
C VAL A 390 10.88 -37.84 6.26
N ALA A 391 9.55 -37.85 6.36
CA ALA A 391 8.80 -38.96 6.95
C ALA A 391 9.14 -40.36 6.36
N PRO A 392 9.48 -40.52 5.06
CA PRO A 392 9.92 -41.80 4.52
C PRO A 392 11.33 -42.25 4.98
N CYS A 393 12.11 -41.37 5.60
CA CYS A 393 13.52 -41.55 5.96
C CYS A 393 13.70 -42.34 7.26
N THR A 394 13.26 -43.61 7.26
CA THR A 394 13.25 -44.47 8.46
C THR A 394 14.62 -44.75 9.09
N GLN A 395 15.72 -44.56 8.36
CA GLN A 395 17.08 -44.77 8.87
C GLN A 395 17.59 -43.61 9.74
N MET A 396 16.87 -42.49 9.76
CA MET A 396 17.20 -41.27 10.54
C MET A 396 16.21 -41.04 11.69
N GLY A 397 15.58 -42.11 12.19
CA GLY A 397 14.42 -42.00 13.08
C GLY A 397 14.68 -41.17 14.35
N ASP A 398 15.85 -41.34 14.97
CA ASP A 398 16.20 -40.63 16.20
C ASP A 398 16.43 -39.12 15.94
N ASP A 399 17.13 -38.78 14.86
CA ASP A 399 17.38 -37.38 14.46
C ASP A 399 16.09 -36.65 14.08
N ILE A 400 15.24 -37.31 13.28
CA ILE A 400 13.95 -36.75 12.87
C ILE A 400 13.06 -36.56 14.10
N ALA A 401 13.02 -37.53 15.03
CA ALA A 401 12.26 -37.40 16.27
C ALA A 401 12.76 -36.24 17.14
N ALA A 402 14.07 -35.99 17.19
CA ALA A 402 14.65 -34.84 17.89
C ALA A 402 14.17 -33.51 17.29
N ILE A 403 14.18 -33.40 15.95
CA ILE A 403 13.67 -32.22 15.23
C ILE A 403 12.16 -32.07 15.43
N GLU A 404 11.38 -33.16 15.42
CA GLU A 404 9.93 -33.13 15.71
C GLU A 404 9.61 -32.63 17.11
N LYS A 405 10.36 -33.10 18.11
CA LYS A 405 10.24 -32.62 19.50
C LYS A 405 10.55 -31.13 19.59
N TRP A 406 11.63 -30.67 18.95
CA TRP A 406 12.00 -29.25 18.89
C TRP A 406 10.95 -28.40 18.16
N ALA A 407 10.41 -28.89 17.04
CA ALA A 407 9.40 -28.18 16.25
C ALA A 407 8.10 -27.89 17.04
N ALA A 408 7.85 -28.60 18.14
CA ALA A 408 6.72 -28.33 19.01
C ALA A 408 6.70 -26.90 19.59
N ILE A 409 7.84 -26.20 19.61
CA ILE A 409 7.91 -24.78 20.02
C ILE A 409 7.02 -23.87 19.17
N PHE A 410 6.78 -24.21 17.90
CA PHE A 410 5.94 -23.42 16.99
C PHE A 410 4.45 -23.48 17.37
N LYS A 411 4.03 -24.46 18.17
CA LYS A 411 2.64 -24.55 18.70
C LYS A 411 2.29 -23.45 19.71
N SER A 412 3.28 -22.70 20.21
CA SER A 412 3.11 -21.64 21.21
C SER A 412 3.57 -20.26 20.70
N PRO A 413 2.91 -19.70 19.67
CA PRO A 413 3.43 -18.59 18.87
C PRO A 413 3.71 -17.31 19.69
N SER A 414 2.91 -16.98 20.71
CA SER A 414 3.11 -15.76 21.50
C SER A 414 4.42 -15.76 22.30
N SER A 415 4.73 -16.88 22.94
CA SER A 415 5.98 -17.05 23.70
C SER A 415 7.20 -17.09 22.76
N LEU A 416 7.04 -17.71 21.60
CA LEU A 416 8.09 -17.84 20.59
C LEU A 416 8.44 -16.48 19.98
N VAL A 417 7.45 -15.65 19.66
CA VAL A 417 7.67 -14.28 19.15
C VAL A 417 8.52 -13.48 20.14
N SER A 418 8.17 -13.49 21.43
CA SER A 418 8.94 -12.75 22.44
C SER A 418 10.39 -13.24 22.54
N LYS A 419 10.60 -14.56 22.53
CA LYS A 419 11.93 -15.17 22.54
C LYS A 419 12.73 -14.80 21.29
N ALA A 420 12.14 -14.95 20.11
CA ALA A 420 12.75 -14.64 18.82
C ALA A 420 13.10 -13.15 18.68
N THR A 421 12.23 -12.24 19.11
CA THR A 421 12.53 -10.80 19.14
C THR A 421 13.72 -10.51 20.05
N LYS A 422 13.75 -11.08 21.26
CA LYS A 422 14.86 -10.89 22.19
C LYS A 422 16.17 -11.43 21.61
N HIS A 423 16.15 -12.63 21.03
CA HIS A 423 17.31 -13.26 20.42
C HIS A 423 17.79 -12.48 19.20
N TYR A 424 16.89 -12.01 18.34
CA TYR A 424 17.24 -11.11 17.23
C TYR A 424 17.98 -9.87 17.72
N LEU A 425 17.47 -9.19 18.74
CA LEU A 425 18.08 -7.96 19.23
C LEU A 425 19.45 -8.20 19.87
N THR A 426 19.64 -9.35 20.53
CA THR A 426 20.88 -9.68 21.24
C THR A 426 21.93 -10.36 20.36
N HIS A 427 21.51 -11.03 19.29
CA HIS A 427 22.37 -11.75 18.34
C HIS A 427 22.29 -11.18 16.92
N ARG A 428 21.85 -9.92 16.76
CA ARG A 428 21.59 -9.27 15.47
C ARG A 428 22.73 -9.42 14.46
N LYS A 429 23.98 -9.29 14.92
CA LYS A 429 25.17 -9.41 14.07
C LYS A 429 25.31 -10.82 13.51
N GLN A 430 25.16 -11.84 14.36
CA GLN A 430 25.26 -13.24 13.96
C GLN A 430 24.12 -13.60 13.00
N ILE A 431 22.87 -13.25 13.35
CA ILE A 431 21.70 -13.52 12.53
C ILE A 431 21.83 -12.89 11.13
N LYS A 432 22.32 -11.64 11.03
CA LYS A 432 22.57 -11.02 9.74
C LYS A 432 23.69 -11.70 8.95
N GLN A 433 24.71 -12.21 9.63
CA GLN A 433 25.78 -12.97 9.00
C GLN A 433 25.24 -14.30 8.47
N ASP A 434 24.47 -15.05 9.27
CA ASP A 434 23.88 -16.32 8.85
C ASP A 434 22.97 -16.14 7.63
N ILE A 435 22.15 -15.07 7.60
CA ILE A 435 21.31 -14.75 6.42
C ILE A 435 22.16 -14.48 5.18
N ALA A 436 23.24 -13.71 5.33
CA ALA A 436 24.15 -13.42 4.21
C ALA A 436 24.85 -14.70 3.72
N ASP A 437 25.28 -15.57 4.63
CA ASP A 437 25.94 -16.84 4.33
C ASP A 437 24.98 -17.82 3.67
N ILE A 438 23.72 -17.93 4.13
CA ILE A 438 22.67 -18.74 3.48
C ILE A 438 22.47 -18.30 2.03
N LYS A 439 22.35 -16.99 1.78
CA LYS A 439 22.19 -16.44 0.42
C LYS A 439 23.42 -16.69 -0.44
N ALA A 440 24.61 -16.53 0.12
CA ALA A 440 25.88 -16.76 -0.57
C ALA A 440 26.06 -18.25 -0.94
N ASP A 441 25.85 -19.16 0.01
CA ASP A 441 25.94 -20.60 -0.18
C ASP A 441 24.93 -21.07 -1.22
N TRP A 442 23.68 -20.60 -1.15
CA TRP A 442 22.64 -20.94 -2.14
C TRP A 442 23.04 -20.50 -3.54
N ALA A 443 23.51 -19.25 -3.69
CA ALA A 443 23.98 -18.72 -4.98
C ALA A 443 25.20 -19.48 -5.51
N ALA A 444 26.07 -19.96 -4.62
CA ALA A 444 27.23 -20.78 -4.94
C ALA A 444 26.90 -22.27 -5.15
N LYS A 445 25.62 -22.67 -5.00
CA LYS A 445 25.15 -24.06 -5.04
C LYS A 445 25.76 -24.96 -3.96
N GLN A 446 26.12 -24.39 -2.82
CA GLN A 446 26.58 -25.10 -1.63
C GLN A 446 25.39 -25.48 -0.75
N TYR A 447 24.44 -26.25 -1.30
CA TYR A 447 23.12 -26.47 -0.70
C TYR A 447 23.19 -27.12 0.69
N PHE A 448 24.10 -28.06 0.90
CA PHE A 448 24.36 -28.61 2.23
C PHE A 448 24.82 -27.53 3.23
N GLY A 449 25.69 -26.62 2.80
CA GLY A 449 26.12 -25.46 3.58
C GLY A 449 24.94 -24.55 3.93
N THR A 450 24.09 -24.24 2.94
CA THR A 450 22.85 -23.49 3.11
C THR A 450 21.97 -24.10 4.22
N GLY A 451 21.76 -25.42 4.17
CA GLY A 451 20.99 -26.13 5.19
C GLY A 451 21.59 -26.01 6.59
N LYS A 452 22.91 -26.19 6.70
CA LYS A 452 23.62 -26.10 7.97
C LYS A 452 23.53 -24.70 8.58
N VAL A 453 23.79 -23.65 7.79
CA VAL A 453 23.70 -22.26 8.28
C VAL A 453 22.26 -21.90 8.63
N ALA A 454 21.26 -22.44 7.90
CA ALA A 454 19.86 -22.29 8.27
C ALA A 454 19.56 -22.89 9.66
N ALA A 455 20.08 -24.08 9.98
CA ALA A 455 19.94 -24.67 11.31
C ALA A 455 20.61 -23.81 12.41
N ASP A 456 21.80 -23.26 12.15
CA ASP A 456 22.48 -22.34 13.07
C ASP A 456 21.68 -21.06 13.31
N LEU A 457 21.11 -20.49 12.23
CA LEU A 457 20.22 -19.32 12.29
C LEU A 457 18.98 -19.62 13.17
N LEU A 458 18.30 -20.75 12.92
CA LEU A 458 17.10 -21.12 13.69
C LEU A 458 17.45 -21.40 15.15
N THR A 459 18.56 -22.08 15.42
CA THR A 459 19.05 -22.31 16.78
C THR A 459 19.32 -21.00 17.50
N THR A 460 19.97 -20.04 16.83
CA THR A 460 20.23 -18.71 17.39
C THR A 460 18.92 -17.94 17.63
N LEU A 461 17.98 -18.00 16.69
CA LEU A 461 16.74 -17.22 16.72
C LEU A 461 15.72 -17.77 17.73
N VAL A 462 15.46 -19.08 17.71
CA VAL A 462 14.37 -19.71 18.49
C VAL A 462 14.86 -20.65 19.59
N GLY A 463 16.14 -21.00 19.60
CA GLY A 463 16.80 -21.86 20.59
C GLY A 463 17.10 -23.27 20.07
N PRO A 464 18.06 -23.98 20.71
CA PRO A 464 18.51 -25.31 20.29
C PRO A 464 17.50 -26.41 20.63
N ILE A 465 17.76 -27.62 20.13
CA ILE A 465 17.12 -28.86 20.60
C ILE A 465 17.50 -29.09 22.07
N GLU A 466 16.52 -29.38 22.91
CA GLU A 466 16.75 -29.78 24.31
C GLU A 466 17.00 -31.30 24.37
N GLU A 467 18.20 -31.66 24.86
CA GLU A 467 18.63 -33.04 25.13
C GLU A 467 17.63 -33.82 26.01
#